data_AF-A0A950TGA3-F1
#
_entry.id   AF-A0A950TGA3-F1
#
_cell.length_a   1.000
_cell.length_b   1.000
_cell.length_c   1.000
_cell.angle_alpha   90.00
_cell.angle_beta   90.00
_cell.angle_gamma   90.00
#
_symmetry.space_group_name_H-M   'P 1'
#
loop_
_entity.id
_entity.type
_entity.pdbx_description
1 polymer ?
#
loop_
_entity_poly.entity_id
_entity_poly.type
_entity_poly.pdbx_seq_one_letter_code
_entity_poly.pdbx_strand_id
1 'polypeptide(L)'
;MSKLDGHSLDHEDAAVEPTDPTEQGEQNYNTTAATVATVAVVGVGALVFEAALIPGLALGVAAMLVPKFLPQIGTALNPLVKSTVRSAYRVGRKTRELVAEAEEHVHDIVAEVDAEAETKAAVAENDAKRTTVASAA
;
A
#
# COMPACT_ATOMS: atom_id res chain seq x y z
N MET A 1 -14.20 -81.52 2.51
CA MET A 1 -13.16 -80.91 3.37
C MET A 1 -12.55 -79.76 2.58
N SER A 2 -13.24 -78.61 2.59
CA SER A 2 -12.81 -77.41 1.86
C SER A 2 -12.07 -76.51 2.83
N LYS A 3 -10.78 -76.29 2.59
CA LYS A 3 -9.95 -75.35 3.35
C LYS A 3 -10.33 -73.93 2.93
N LEU A 4 -10.85 -73.17 3.89
CA LEU A 4 -10.86 -71.71 3.91
C LEU A 4 -9.46 -71.28 4.35
N ASP A 5 -8.69 -70.68 3.46
CA ASP A 5 -7.53 -69.88 3.86
C ASP A 5 -7.85 -68.42 3.54
N GLY A 6 -7.90 -67.65 4.62
CA GLY A 6 -8.31 -66.27 4.66
C GLY A 6 -7.34 -65.38 3.89
N HIS A 7 -7.93 -64.48 3.11
CA HIS A 7 -7.28 -63.30 2.57
C HIS A 7 -7.10 -62.30 3.72
N SER A 8 -5.92 -62.25 4.32
CA SER A 8 -5.52 -61.22 5.28
C SER A 8 -4.54 -60.28 4.59
N LEU A 9 -5.04 -59.06 4.38
CA LEU A 9 -4.37 -57.88 3.87
C LEU A 9 -2.97 -57.70 4.46
N ASP A 10 -1.97 -57.90 3.60
CA ASP A 10 -0.62 -57.40 3.76
C ASP A 10 -0.70 -55.85 3.80
N HIS A 11 -0.68 -55.30 5.01
CA HIS A 11 -0.29 -53.92 5.24
C HIS A 11 1.12 -53.75 4.67
N GLU A 12 1.26 -52.83 3.72
CA GLU A 12 2.54 -52.20 3.40
C GLU A 12 3.05 -51.51 4.68
N ASP A 13 3.83 -52.25 5.47
CA ASP A 13 4.80 -51.67 6.37
C ASP A 13 5.74 -50.84 5.50
N ALA A 14 5.48 -49.53 5.47
CA ALA A 14 6.44 -48.55 5.02
C ALA A 14 7.71 -48.78 5.85
N ALA A 15 8.67 -49.49 5.26
CA ALA A 15 9.99 -49.65 5.80
C ALA A 15 10.53 -48.25 6.07
N VAL A 16 10.53 -47.86 7.34
CA VAL A 16 11.29 -46.73 7.84
C VAL A 16 12.73 -47.09 7.57
N GLU A 17 13.25 -46.62 6.44
CA GLU A 17 14.66 -46.68 6.12
C GLU A 17 15.40 -46.10 7.34
N PRO A 18 16.37 -46.82 7.92
CA PRO A 18 17.18 -46.23 8.99
C PRO A 18 18.03 -45.14 8.35
N THR A 19 17.55 -43.89 8.39
CA THR A 19 18.35 -42.74 8.01
C THR A 19 19.56 -42.72 8.93
N ASP A 20 20.72 -43.01 8.36
CA ASP A 20 22.01 -42.97 9.02
C ASP A 20 22.21 -41.55 9.59
N PRO A 21 22.41 -41.37 10.92
CA PRO A 21 22.55 -40.05 11.52
C PRO A 21 23.75 -39.26 10.95
N THR A 22 24.70 -39.92 10.31
CA THR A 22 25.82 -39.30 9.58
C THR A 22 25.37 -38.55 8.31
N GLU A 23 24.34 -39.01 7.61
CA GLU A 23 23.85 -38.35 6.39
C GLU A 23 22.98 -37.12 6.68
N GLN A 24 22.25 -37.11 7.80
CA GLN A 24 21.46 -35.94 8.21
C GLN A 24 22.36 -34.75 8.56
N GLY A 25 23.52 -35.00 9.20
CA GLY A 25 24.52 -33.98 9.46
C GLY A 25 24.99 -33.34 8.15
N GLU A 26 25.53 -34.15 7.24
CA GLU A 26 26.07 -33.68 5.96
C GLU A 26 25.03 -32.96 5.09
N GLN A 27 23.78 -33.43 5.04
CA GLN A 27 22.72 -32.75 4.28
C GLN A 27 22.36 -31.38 4.89
N ASN A 28 22.31 -31.25 6.21
CA ASN A 28 22.05 -29.98 6.88
C ASN A 28 23.22 -29.00 6.73
N TYR A 29 24.46 -29.49 6.79
CA TYR A 29 25.66 -28.68 6.52
C TYR A 29 25.69 -28.21 5.07
N ASN A 30 25.43 -29.10 4.11
CA ASN A 30 25.37 -28.75 2.70
C ASN A 30 24.23 -27.78 2.40
N THR A 31 23.07 -27.93 3.04
CA THR A 31 21.94 -27.00 2.87
C THR A 31 22.26 -25.62 3.44
N THR A 32 22.88 -25.55 4.61
CA THR A 32 23.29 -24.27 5.22
C THR A 32 24.41 -23.61 4.41
N ALA A 33 25.42 -24.39 3.99
CA ALA A 33 26.49 -23.91 3.13
C ALA A 33 25.95 -23.44 1.76
N ALA A 34 25.01 -24.16 1.16
CA ALA A 34 24.36 -23.78 -0.09
C ALA A 34 23.52 -22.51 0.07
N THR A 35 22.81 -22.36 1.20
CA THR A 35 22.03 -21.15 1.51
C THR A 35 22.96 -19.94 1.67
N VAL A 36 24.03 -20.07 2.45
CA VAL A 36 25.03 -19.02 2.64
C VAL A 36 25.71 -18.66 1.32
N ALA A 37 26.08 -19.67 0.51
CA ALA A 37 26.67 -19.46 -0.80
C ALA A 37 25.71 -18.69 -1.73
N THR A 38 24.42 -19.06 -1.75
CA THR A 38 23.40 -18.37 -2.54
C THR A 38 23.24 -16.91 -2.10
N VAL A 39 23.15 -16.67 -0.79
CA VAL A 39 23.05 -15.31 -0.23
C VAL A 39 24.31 -14.49 -0.55
N ALA A 40 25.50 -15.09 -0.48
CA ALA A 40 26.74 -14.43 -0.84
C ALA A 40 26.78 -14.04 -2.32
N VAL A 41 26.35 -14.94 -3.22
CA VAL A 41 26.28 -14.67 -4.67
C VAL A 41 25.29 -13.54 -4.96
N VAL A 42 24.10 -13.57 -4.36
CA VAL A 42 23.09 -12.50 -4.51
C VAL A 42 23.63 -11.18 -3.94
N GLY A 43 24.29 -11.20 -2.78
CA GLY A 43 24.89 -10.03 -2.17
C GLY A 43 25.97 -9.39 -3.05
N VAL A 44 26.86 -10.20 -3.63
CA VAL A 44 27.88 -9.74 -4.58
C VAL A 44 27.25 -9.22 -5.88
N GLY A 45 26.22 -9.89 -6.40
CA GLY A 45 25.49 -9.45 -7.58
C GLY A 45 24.78 -8.11 -7.37
N ALA A 46 24.25 -7.87 -6.17
CA ALA A 46 23.62 -6.61 -5.79
C ALA A 46 24.61 -5.43 -5.76
N LEU A 47 25.87 -5.65 -5.40
CA LEU A 47 26.89 -4.58 -5.38
C LEU A 47 27.24 -4.03 -6.77
N VAL A 48 26.87 -4.73 -7.85
CA VAL A 48 27.12 -4.29 -9.24
C VAL A 48 26.07 -3.29 -9.73
N PHE A 49 24.94 -3.14 -9.03
CA PHE A 49 23.91 -2.17 -9.39
C PHE A 49 24.20 -0.78 -8.80
N GLU A 50 23.80 0.28 -9.53
CA GLU A 50 23.97 1.68 -9.12
C GLU A 50 23.42 1.99 -7.72
N ALA A 51 23.81 3.14 -7.14
CA ALA A 51 23.48 3.57 -5.78
C ALA A 51 21.97 3.55 -5.42
N ALA A 52 21.08 3.53 -6.42
CA ALA A 52 19.65 3.33 -6.26
C ALA A 52 19.24 1.93 -5.74
N LEU A 53 20.15 0.93 -5.76
CA LEU A 53 19.90 -0.38 -5.16
C LEU A 53 20.11 -0.39 -3.64
N ILE A 54 20.91 0.54 -3.10
CA ILE A 54 21.21 0.63 -1.66
C ILE A 54 19.94 0.83 -0.82
N PRO A 55 19.00 1.74 -1.19
CA PRO A 55 17.72 1.86 -0.48
C PRO A 55 16.92 0.55 -0.48
N GLY A 56 16.84 -0.14 -1.63
CA GLY A 56 16.10 -1.41 -1.76
C GLY A 56 16.69 -2.53 -0.91
N LEU A 57 18.03 -2.66 -0.91
CA LEU A 57 18.74 -3.63 -0.09
C LEU A 57 18.61 -3.31 1.41
N ALA A 58 18.75 -2.04 1.79
CA ALA A 58 18.59 -1.60 3.18
C ALA A 58 17.16 -1.88 3.68
N LEU A 59 16.14 -1.60 2.86
CA LEU A 59 14.75 -1.95 3.17
C LEU A 59 14.52 -3.45 3.25
N GLY A 60 15.14 -4.25 2.37
CA GLY A 60 15.07 -5.71 2.42
C GLY A 60 15.67 -6.30 3.69
N VAL A 61 16.86 -5.82 4.10
CA VAL A 61 17.52 -6.22 5.35
C VAL A 61 16.69 -5.79 6.56
N ALA A 62 16.17 -4.56 6.55
CA ALA A 62 15.28 -4.07 7.60
C ALA A 62 14.02 -4.96 7.70
N ALA A 63 13.42 -5.32 6.57
CA ALA A 63 12.25 -6.21 6.51
C ALA A 63 12.52 -7.61 7.06
N MET A 64 13.73 -8.16 6.90
CA MET A 64 14.11 -9.43 7.53
C MET A 64 14.19 -9.34 9.06
N LEU A 65 14.50 -8.17 9.61
CA LEU A 65 14.58 -7.93 11.05
C LEU A 65 13.18 -7.66 11.66
N VAL A 66 12.20 -7.27 10.84
CA VAL A 66 10.83 -6.95 11.26
C VAL A 66 10.19 -8.03 12.15
N PRO A 67 10.21 -9.35 11.85
CA PRO A 67 9.60 -10.38 12.71
C PRO A 67 10.21 -10.45 14.11
N LYS A 68 11.53 -10.20 14.22
CA LYS A 68 12.26 -10.22 15.49
C LYS A 68 11.94 -9.01 16.36
N PHE A 69 11.68 -7.86 15.74
CA PHE A 69 11.39 -6.61 16.45
C PHE A 69 9.90 -6.25 16.49
N LEU A 70 9.04 -6.95 15.74
CA LEU A 70 7.58 -6.77 15.69
C LEU A 70 6.93 -6.64 17.08
N PRO A 71 7.20 -7.56 18.05
CA PRO A 71 6.55 -7.48 19.35
C PRO A 71 6.96 -6.26 20.18
N GLN A 72 8.16 -5.70 19.93
CA GLN A 72 8.68 -4.53 20.63
C GLN A 72 8.30 -3.21 19.93
N ILE A 73 8.27 -3.21 18.60
CA ILE A 73 7.92 -2.04 17.78
C ILE A 73 6.42 -1.71 17.93
N GLY A 74 5.55 -2.72 17.90
CA GLY A 74 4.10 -2.52 17.99
C GLY A 74 3.68 -1.85 19.30
N THR A 75 4.32 -2.20 20.42
CA THR A 75 4.04 -1.61 21.74
C THR A 75 4.66 -0.22 21.91
N ALA A 76 5.88 0.00 21.40
CA ALA A 76 6.55 1.30 21.46
C ALA A 76 5.92 2.36 20.53
N LEU A 77 5.43 1.96 19.36
CA LEU A 77 4.81 2.88 18.39
C LEU A 77 3.31 3.06 18.59
N ASN A 78 2.64 2.20 19.35
CA ASN A 78 1.20 2.32 19.65
C ASN A 78 0.76 3.74 20.07
N PRO A 79 1.45 4.43 21.00
CA PRO A 79 1.06 5.80 21.37
C PRO A 79 1.25 6.83 20.24
N LEU A 80 2.27 6.67 19.40
CA LEU A 80 2.50 7.54 18.23
C LEU A 80 1.48 7.30 17.12
N VAL A 81 1.17 6.04 16.83
CA VAL A 81 0.16 5.67 15.84
C VAL A 81 -1.22 6.13 16.30
N LYS A 82 -1.57 5.88 17.56
CA LYS A 82 -2.86 6.30 18.12
C LYS A 82 -3.01 7.82 18.17
N SER A 83 -1.93 8.55 18.47
CA SER A 83 -1.96 10.02 18.45
C SER A 83 -2.04 10.56 17.02
N THR A 84 -1.36 9.95 16.05
CA THR A 84 -1.39 10.34 14.64
C THR A 84 -2.76 10.07 14.00
N VAL A 85 -3.35 8.90 14.23
CA VAL A 85 -4.70 8.58 13.75
C VAL A 85 -5.71 9.55 14.36
N ARG A 86 -5.57 9.84 15.66
CA ARG A 86 -6.47 10.78 16.34
C ARG A 86 -6.27 12.22 15.88
N SER A 87 -5.06 12.64 15.55
CA SER A 87 -4.78 13.97 14.99
C SER A 87 -5.30 14.10 13.56
N ALA A 88 -5.02 13.11 12.70
CA ALA A 88 -5.53 13.07 11.33
C ALA A 88 -7.07 13.09 11.29
N TYR A 89 -7.72 12.31 12.15
CA TYR A 89 -9.18 12.32 12.27
C TYR A 89 -9.72 13.69 12.69
N ARG A 90 -9.04 14.37 13.62
CA ARG A 90 -9.47 15.68 14.13
C ARG A 90 -9.24 16.80 13.11
N VAL A 91 -8.16 16.73 12.33
CA VAL A 91 -7.88 17.64 11.22
C VAL A 91 -8.89 17.45 10.10
N GLY A 92 -9.12 16.21 9.65
CA GLY A 92 -10.06 15.91 8.57
C GLY A 92 -11.50 16.36 8.87
N ARG A 93 -11.95 16.23 10.13
CA ARG A 93 -13.27 16.74 10.56
C ARG A 93 -13.36 18.26 10.44
N LYS A 94 -12.34 19.00 10.90
CA LYS A 94 -12.32 20.46 10.80
C LYS A 94 -12.21 20.95 9.36
N THR A 95 -11.41 20.29 8.53
CA THR A 95 -11.32 20.64 7.10
C THR A 95 -12.66 20.49 6.40
N ARG A 96 -13.44 19.45 6.72
CA ARG A 96 -14.78 19.27 6.14
C ARG A 96 -15.75 20.39 6.54
N GLU A 97 -15.70 20.84 7.79
CA GLU A 97 -16.50 21.97 8.28
C GLU A 97 -16.11 23.27 7.57
N LEU A 98 -14.81 23.55 7.44
CA LEU A 98 -14.30 24.73 6.74
C LEU A 98 -14.60 24.72 5.23
N VAL A 99 -14.59 23.55 4.60
CA VAL A 99 -14.95 23.41 3.18
C VAL A 99 -16.44 23.69 2.98
N ALA A 100 -17.31 23.24 3.88
CA ALA A 100 -18.74 23.52 3.79
C ALA A 100 -19.05 25.02 3.97
N GLU A 101 -18.35 25.71 4.87
CA GLU A 101 -18.46 27.18 5.04
C GLU A 101 -17.90 27.93 3.82
N ALA A 102 -16.78 27.47 3.25
CA ALA A 102 -16.23 28.05 2.04
C ALA A 102 -17.12 27.82 0.81
N GLU A 103 -17.84 26.70 0.74
CA GLU A 103 -18.78 26.39 -0.34
C GLU A 103 -19.94 27.40 -0.37
N GLU A 104 -20.46 27.79 0.79
CA GLU A 104 -21.48 28.84 0.90
C GLU A 104 -20.96 30.17 0.37
N HIS A 105 -19.75 30.58 0.78
CA HIS A 105 -19.15 31.83 0.30
C HIS A 105 -18.84 31.82 -1.20
N VAL A 106 -18.44 30.67 -1.76
CA VAL A 106 -18.23 30.55 -3.21
C VAL A 106 -19.56 30.66 -3.95
N HIS A 107 -20.62 30.04 -3.43
CA HIS A 107 -21.94 30.11 -4.05
C HIS A 107 -22.47 31.55 -4.09
N ASP A 108 -22.26 32.33 -3.02
CA ASP A 108 -22.65 33.74 -2.98
C ASP A 108 -21.85 34.60 -3.98
N ILE A 109 -20.52 34.40 -4.07
CA ILE A 109 -19.66 35.12 -5.03
C ILE A 109 -20.04 34.78 -6.48
N VAL A 110 -20.31 33.50 -6.78
CA VAL A 110 -20.69 33.06 -8.13
C VAL A 110 -22.04 33.66 -8.52
N ALA A 111 -23.02 33.66 -7.61
CA ALA A 111 -24.31 34.28 -7.85
C ALA A 111 -24.22 35.79 -8.08
N GLU A 112 -23.36 36.48 -7.33
CA GLU A 112 -23.08 37.91 -7.55
C GLU A 112 -22.45 38.16 -8.93
N VAL A 113 -21.44 37.38 -9.31
CA VAL A 113 -20.74 37.52 -10.60
C VAL A 113 -21.65 37.21 -11.79
N ASP A 114 -22.47 36.16 -11.71
CA ASP A 114 -23.42 35.82 -12.77
C ASP A 114 -24.49 36.91 -12.92
N ALA A 115 -24.98 37.47 -11.81
CA ALA A 115 -25.92 38.58 -11.83
C ALA A 115 -25.30 39.86 -12.43
N GLU A 116 -24.03 40.15 -12.13
CA GLU A 116 -23.30 41.24 -12.79
C GLU A 116 -23.13 41.00 -14.30
N ALA A 117 -22.84 39.77 -14.71
CA ALA A 117 -22.68 39.41 -16.12
C ALA A 117 -23.98 39.56 -16.91
N GLU A 118 -25.10 39.10 -16.35
CA GLU A 118 -26.43 39.24 -16.96
C GLU A 118 -26.85 40.71 -17.05
N THR A 119 -26.60 41.50 -16.00
CA THR A 119 -26.85 42.95 -16.01
C THR A 119 -26.03 43.64 -17.10
N LYS A 120 -24.75 43.28 -17.24
CA LYS A 120 -23.87 43.86 -18.27
C LYS A 120 -24.31 43.49 -19.69
N ALA A 121 -24.81 42.27 -19.89
CA ALA A 121 -25.39 41.84 -21.16
C ALA A 121 -26.69 42.61 -21.50
N ALA A 122 -27.57 42.80 -20.52
CA ALA A 122 -28.83 43.53 -20.69
C ALA A 122 -28.62 45.02 -20.98
N VAL A 123 -27.61 45.64 -20.38
CA VAL A 123 -27.20 47.03 -20.68
C VAL A 123 -26.64 47.13 -22.11
N ALA A 124 -25.77 46.20 -22.50
CA ALA A 124 -25.21 46.18 -23.86
C ALA A 124 -26.28 45.98 -24.94
N GLU A 125 -27.28 45.14 -24.70
CA GLU A 125 -28.40 44.94 -25.62
C GLU A 125 -29.28 46.20 -25.74
N ASN A 126 -29.55 46.88 -24.62
CA ASN A 126 -30.33 48.13 -24.63
C ASN A 126 -29.61 49.26 -25.36
N ASP A 127 -28.30 49.40 -25.16
CA ASP A 127 -27.50 50.40 -25.88
C ASP A 127 -27.43 50.09 -27.38
N ALA A 128 -27.30 48.81 -27.76
CA ALA A 128 -27.36 48.40 -29.16
C ALA A 128 -28.73 48.73 -29.80
N LYS A 129 -29.84 48.48 -29.10
CA LYS A 129 -31.18 48.87 -29.56
C LYS A 129 -31.38 50.39 -29.65
N ARG A 130 -30.88 51.18 -28.71
CA ARG A 130 -30.97 52.65 -28.80
C ARG A 130 -30.19 53.20 -29.99
N THR A 131 -29.02 52.64 -30.25
CA THR A 131 -28.15 53.08 -31.35
C THR A 131 -28.75 52.76 -32.72
N THR A 132 -29.42 51.60 -32.86
CA THR A 132 -30.10 51.24 -34.12
C THR A 132 -31.36 52.06 -34.37
N VAL A 133 -32.11 52.41 -33.33
CA VAL A 133 -33.31 53.25 -33.45
C VAL A 133 -32.93 54.71 -33.76
N ALA A 134 -31.82 55.21 -33.22
CA ALA A 134 -31.31 56.56 -33.53
C ALA A 134 -30.72 56.69 -34.95
N SER A 135 -30.24 55.58 -35.53
CA SER A 135 -29.68 55.55 -36.90
C SER A 135 -30.74 55.40 -38.01
N ALA A 136 -32.00 55.12 -37.65
CA ALA A 136 -33.09 54.85 -38.60
C ALA A 136 -34.09 56.02 -38.74
N ALA A 137 -33.85 57.14 -38.06
CA ALA A 137 -34.63 58.39 -38.13
C ALA A 137 -33.89 59.46 -38.93
#